data_AF-A0A099KB52-F1
#
_entry.id   AF-A0A099KB52-F1
#
_cell.length_a   1.000
_cell.length_b   1.000
_cell.length_c   1.000
_cell.angle_alpha   90.00
_cell.angle_beta   90.00
_cell.angle_gamma   90.00
#
_symmetry.space_group_name_H-M   'P 1'
#
loop_
_entity.id
_entity.type
_entity.pdbx_description
1 polymer ?
#
loop_
_entity_poly.entity_id
_entity_poly.type
_entity_poly.pdbx_seq_one_letter_code
_entity_poly.pdbx_strand_id
1 'polypeptide(L)'
;MPRAAQNVLFSDMQRVEVLKGPQGTLFGKNAAMGVVNMVPNAPQAEFESFIKGTLGTDNLQRIEGMVNFSLADNVYLRANFLTNTQDGLSKTSLNQSGMMILNLGKVAPKLIRPLVSR
;
A
#
# COMPACT_ATOMS: atom_id res chain seq x y z
N MET A 1 8.56 28.93 2.44
CA MET A 1 8.88 27.68 1.73
C MET A 1 7.80 26.65 2.04
N PRO A 2 7.05 26.12 1.07
CA PRO A 2 6.07 25.09 1.38
C PRO A 2 6.84 23.77 1.63
N ARG A 3 6.93 23.36 2.88
CA ARG A 3 7.33 22.00 3.25
C ARG A 3 6.13 21.11 2.91
N ALA A 4 6.06 20.64 1.66
CA ALA A 4 5.27 19.46 1.38
C ALA A 4 5.97 18.30 2.09
N ALA A 5 5.63 18.08 3.37
CA ALA A 5 5.63 16.72 3.87
C ALA A 5 4.59 16.00 3.00
N GLN A 6 5.06 15.39 1.92
CA GLN A 6 4.28 14.44 1.17
C GLN A 6 4.04 13.32 2.16
N ASN A 7 2.90 13.41 2.87
CA ASN A 7 2.46 12.36 3.76
C ASN A 7 2.40 11.13 2.87
N VAL A 8 3.34 10.20 3.06
CA VAL A 8 3.29 8.92 2.39
C VAL A 8 2.19 8.17 3.09
N LEU A 9 1.00 8.24 2.51
CA LEU A 9 -0.17 7.71 3.13
C LEU A 9 -0.16 6.18 2.99
N PHE A 10 0.06 5.49 4.11
CA PHE A 10 -0.01 4.04 4.18
C PHE A 10 -1.49 3.62 4.18
N SER A 11 -1.92 2.98 3.09
CA SER A 11 -3.20 2.28 2.96
C SER A 11 -2.90 0.88 2.43
N ASP A 12 -3.51 -0.13 3.05
CA ASP A 12 -3.41 -1.53 2.62
C ASP A 12 -1.98 -2.07 2.42
N MET A 13 -1.13 -1.86 3.43
CA MET A 13 0.28 -2.28 3.43
C MET A 13 0.48 -3.59 4.19
N GLN A 14 1.29 -4.49 3.64
CA GLN A 14 1.71 -5.70 4.35
C GLN A 14 2.80 -5.37 5.37
N ARG A 15 3.81 -4.59 4.95
CA ARG A 15 4.90 -4.12 5.81
C ARG A 15 5.66 -2.96 5.20
N VAL A 16 6.39 -2.25 6.06
CA VAL A 16 7.38 -1.24 5.68
C VAL A 16 8.74 -1.71 6.17
N GLU A 17 9.69 -1.85 5.25
CA GLU A 17 11.05 -2.30 5.53
C GLU A 17 11.98 -1.08 5.49
N VAL A 18 12.81 -0.93 6.52
CA VAL A 18 13.80 0.16 6.60
C VAL A 18 15.19 -0.46 6.62
N LEU A 19 15.92 -0.25 5.53
CA LEU A 19 17.31 -0.66 5.40
C LEU A 19 18.20 0.55 5.69
N LYS A 20 18.98 0.46 6.76
CA LYS A 20 19.92 1.51 7.15
C LYS A 20 21.23 1.35 6.36
N GLY A 21 21.79 2.47 5.90
CA GLY A 21 23.07 2.52 5.21
C GLY A 21 23.02 2.14 3.73
N PRO A 22 24.15 2.23 3.01
CA PRO A 22 24.18 2.05 1.56
C PRO A 22 23.68 0.66 1.13
N GLN A 23 22.70 0.61 0.22
CA GLN A 23 22.14 -0.63 -0.34
C GLN A 23 22.30 -0.71 -1.87
N GLY A 24 23.53 -0.47 -2.36
CA GLY A 24 23.83 -0.35 -3.79
C GLY A 24 23.57 -1.62 -4.62
N THR A 25 23.75 -2.80 -4.04
CA THR A 25 23.61 -4.09 -4.76
C THR A 25 22.15 -4.50 -4.95
N LEU A 26 21.29 -4.27 -3.94
CA LEU A 26 19.89 -4.71 -3.96
C LEU A 26 18.94 -3.66 -4.54
N PHE A 27 19.26 -2.36 -4.41
CA PHE A 27 18.37 -1.26 -4.80
C PHE A 27 19.03 -0.27 -5.77
N GLY A 28 20.23 -0.58 -6.27
CA GLY A 28 20.94 0.23 -7.26
C GLY A 28 21.68 1.44 -6.68
N LYS A 29 22.39 2.15 -7.56
CA LYS A 29 23.35 3.22 -7.21
C LYS A 29 22.78 4.43 -6.45
N ASN A 30 21.47 4.55 -6.32
CA ASN A 30 20.81 5.67 -5.65
C ASN A 30 20.48 5.38 -4.17
N ALA A 31 20.72 4.15 -3.70
CA ALA A 31 20.44 3.72 -2.34
C ALA A 31 21.60 4.03 -1.35
N ALA A 32 22.31 5.15 -1.52
CA ALA A 32 23.53 5.45 -0.76
C ALA A 32 23.29 5.74 0.74
N MET A 33 22.11 6.25 1.10
CA MET A 33 21.78 6.67 2.47
C MET A 33 20.85 5.67 3.19
N GLY A 34 20.50 4.56 2.55
CA GLY A 34 19.44 3.66 3.00
C GLY A 34 18.25 3.61 2.06
N VAL A 35 17.32 2.70 2.37
CA VAL A 35 16.10 2.46 1.58
C VAL A 35 14.93 2.30 2.54
N VAL A 36 13.82 2.96 2.22
CA VAL A 36 12.52 2.66 2.78
C VAL A 36 11.73 1.93 1.70
N ASN A 37 11.51 0.64 1.89
CA ASN A 37 10.77 -0.20 0.97
C ASN A 37 9.36 -0.44 1.51
N MET A 38 8.36 -0.18 0.67
CA MET A 38 6.94 -0.29 1.03
C MET A 38 6.36 -1.47 0.28
N VAL A 39 5.96 -2.51 0.99
CA VAL A 39 5.39 -3.73 0.40
C VAL A 39 3.88 -3.78 0.61
N PRO A 40 3.05 -3.56 -0.43
CA PRO A 40 1.59 -3.63 -0.32
C PRO A 40 1.11 -5.07 -0.11
N ASN A 41 -0.14 -5.22 0.35
CA ASN A 41 -0.76 -6.54 0.38
C ASN A 41 -0.92 -7.10 -1.05
N ALA A 42 -0.61 -8.38 -1.20
CA ALA A 42 -0.79 -9.09 -2.47
C ALA A 42 -2.27 -9.49 -2.65
N PRO A 43 -2.77 -9.56 -3.89
CA PRO A 43 -4.08 -10.12 -4.18
C PRO A 43 -4.22 -11.58 -3.70
N GLN A 44 -5.38 -11.93 -3.14
CA GLN A 44 -5.68 -13.27 -2.62
C GLN A 44 -6.94 -13.87 -3.24
N ALA A 45 -7.12 -15.18 -3.10
CA ALA A 45 -8.26 -15.90 -3.70
C ALA A 45 -9.57 -15.60 -2.96
N GLU A 46 -9.48 -15.44 -1.64
CA GLU A 46 -10.60 -15.14 -0.76
C GLU A 46 -11.07 -13.71 -0.97
N PHE A 47 -12.39 -13.50 -1.04
CA PHE A 47 -12.95 -12.15 -1.07
C PHE A 47 -12.68 -11.45 0.26
N GLU A 48 -12.12 -10.24 0.18
CA GLU A 48 -11.84 -9.40 1.34
C GLU A 48 -12.16 -7.95 0.96
N SER A 49 -12.79 -7.19 1.85
CA SER A 49 -12.97 -5.76 1.64
C SER A 49 -13.10 -5.03 2.96
N PHE A 50 -12.76 -3.75 2.96
CA PHE A 50 -13.05 -2.86 4.08
C PHE A 50 -13.29 -1.44 3.61
N ILE A 51 -14.00 -0.69 4.44
CA ILE A 51 -14.10 0.76 4.36
C ILE A 51 -13.91 1.34 5.77
N LYS A 52 -13.14 2.42 5.86
CA LYS A 52 -12.79 3.09 7.12
C LYS A 52 -12.92 4.59 6.93
N GLY A 53 -13.79 5.20 7.73
CA GLY A 53 -13.88 6.65 7.88
C GLY A 53 -13.14 7.10 9.14
N THR A 54 -12.50 8.26 9.09
CA THR A 54 -11.84 8.88 10.24
C THR A 54 -12.12 10.37 10.22
N LEU A 55 -12.58 10.88 11.36
CA LEU A 55 -12.80 12.31 11.60
C LEU A 55 -11.95 12.73 12.80
N GLY A 56 -11.44 13.96 12.80
CA GLY A 56 -10.60 14.45 13.89
C GLY A 56 -10.40 15.96 13.90
N THR A 57 -9.46 16.41 14.72
CA THR A 57 -9.08 17.82 14.86
C THR A 57 -8.56 18.39 13.54
N ASP A 58 -8.58 19.73 13.40
CA ASP A 58 -8.13 20.45 12.22
C ASP A 58 -8.88 20.04 10.94
N ASN A 59 -10.20 19.85 11.07
CA ASN A 59 -11.07 19.36 9.98
C ASN A 59 -10.52 18.09 9.31
N LEU A 60 -9.87 17.20 10.07
CA LEU A 60 -9.41 15.93 9.54
C LEU A 60 -10.61 15.13 9.05
N GLN A 61 -10.62 14.82 7.76
CA GLN A 61 -11.51 13.87 7.14
C GLN A 61 -10.68 12.91 6.31
N ARG A 62 -10.74 11.64 6.66
CA ARG A 62 -10.03 10.57 5.96
C ARG A 62 -10.99 9.44 5.65
N ILE A 63 -10.96 8.98 4.41
CA ILE A 63 -11.72 7.82 3.96
C ILE A 63 -10.74 6.88 3.27
N GLU A 64 -10.71 5.64 3.72
CA GLU A 64 -9.88 4.57 3.19
C GLU A 64 -10.77 3.39 2.83
N GLY A 65 -10.47 2.72 1.73
CA GLY A 65 -11.14 1.48 1.39
C GLY A 65 -10.25 0.57 0.57
N MET A 66 -10.58 -0.72 0.61
CA MET A 66 -9.91 -1.77 -0.13
C MET A 66 -10.92 -2.81 -0.54
N VAL A 67 -10.72 -3.37 -1.73
CA VAL A 67 -11.44 -4.53 -2.22
C VAL A 67 -10.47 -5.51 -2.88
N ASN A 68 -10.61 -6.79 -2.51
CA ASN A 68 -9.89 -7.91 -3.06
C ASN A 68 -10.89 -8.95 -3.55
N PHE A 69 -10.71 -9.42 -4.78
CA PHE A 69 -11.59 -10.43 -5.36
C PHE A 69 -10.88 -11.25 -6.44
N SER A 70 -11.44 -12.44 -6.67
CA SER A 70 -11.08 -13.28 -7.80
C SER A 70 -11.71 -12.77 -9.08
N LEU A 71 -10.87 -12.49 -10.09
CA LEU A 71 -11.33 -12.05 -11.40
C LEU A 71 -11.58 -13.25 -12.34
N ALA A 72 -10.75 -14.28 -12.22
CA ALA A 72 -10.86 -15.54 -12.96
C ALA A 72 -10.09 -16.65 -12.22
N ASP A 73 -10.13 -17.87 -12.72
CA ASP A 73 -9.33 -18.98 -12.18
C ASP A 73 -7.85 -18.58 -12.12
N ASN A 74 -7.30 -18.57 -10.89
CA ASN A 74 -5.93 -18.19 -10.60
C ASN A 74 -5.54 -16.73 -10.93
N VAL A 75 -6.51 -15.84 -11.16
CA VAL A 75 -6.29 -14.41 -11.39
C VAL A 75 -7.03 -13.60 -10.34
N TYR A 76 -6.29 -12.83 -9.55
CA TYR A 76 -6.82 -12.07 -8.42
C TYR A 76 -6.48 -10.59 -8.57
N LEU A 77 -7.39 -9.74 -8.11
CA LEU A 77 -7.25 -8.31 -8.17
C LEU A 77 -7.50 -7.71 -6.80
N ARG A 78 -6.62 -6.78 -6.42
CA ARG A 78 -6.76 -5.96 -5.21
C ARG A 78 -6.63 -4.50 -5.57
N ALA A 79 -7.58 -3.70 -5.13
CA ALA A 79 -7.61 -2.26 -5.33
C ALA A 79 -7.87 -1.58 -4.00
N ASN A 80 -7.13 -0.51 -3.72
CA ASN A 80 -7.35 0.33 -2.57
C ASN A 80 -7.40 1.81 -2.96
N PHE A 81 -8.14 2.58 -2.18
CA PHE A 81 -8.23 4.02 -2.32
C PHE A 81 -8.11 4.69 -0.96
N LEU A 82 -7.57 5.91 -0.97
CA LEU A 82 -7.48 6.73 0.22
C LEU A 82 -7.61 8.21 -0.15
N THR A 83 -8.47 8.91 0.57
CA THR A 83 -8.53 10.38 0.60
C THR A 83 -8.26 10.86 2.02
N ASN A 84 -7.50 11.95 2.14
CA ASN A 84 -7.13 12.54 3.43
C ASN A 84 -7.05 14.05 3.29
N THR A 85 -7.99 14.74 3.92
CA THR A 85 -8.01 16.21 4.02
C THR A 85 -7.81 16.60 5.47
N GLN A 86 -6.89 17.52 5.73
CA GLN A 86 -6.65 18.08 7.07
C GLN A 86 -6.10 19.49 6.92
N ASP A 87 -6.55 20.40 7.77
CA ASP A 87 -6.07 21.77 7.82
C ASP A 87 -4.68 21.82 8.47
N GLY A 88 -3.79 22.65 7.93
CA GLY A 88 -2.46 22.88 8.49
C GLY A 88 -2.47 23.88 9.65
N LEU A 89 -1.45 23.81 10.52
CA LEU A 89 -1.24 24.75 11.64
C LEU A 89 -1.00 26.22 11.20
N SER A 90 -0.78 26.46 9.91
CA SER A 90 -0.80 27.79 9.26
C SER A 90 -1.86 27.75 8.17
N LYS A 91 -2.54 28.87 7.86
CA LYS A 91 -3.61 29.00 6.84
C LYS A 91 -3.15 28.51 5.45
N THR A 92 -3.07 27.20 5.30
CA THR A 92 -2.61 26.48 4.14
C THR A 92 -3.42 25.20 4.17
N SER A 93 -4.54 25.22 3.45
CA SER A 93 -5.35 24.03 3.23
C SER A 93 -4.52 23.06 2.40
N LEU A 94 -4.11 21.94 3.01
CA LEU A 94 -3.43 20.85 2.31
C LEU A 94 -4.50 19.93 1.75
N ASN A 95 -4.98 20.26 0.56
CA ASN A 95 -5.81 19.34 -0.22
C ASN A 95 -4.89 18.28 -0.85
N GLN A 96 -4.80 17.10 -0.24
CA GLN A 96 -4.15 15.94 -0.85
C GLN A 96 -5.20 15.15 -1.62
N SER A 97 -5.20 15.32 -2.94
CA SER A 97 -6.02 14.56 -3.87
C SER A 97 -5.74 13.06 -3.69
N GLY A 98 -6.81 12.28 -3.53
CA GLY A 98 -6.74 10.87 -3.17
C GLY A 98 -5.89 10.04 -4.12
N MET A 99 -5.19 9.05 -3.57
CA MET A 99 -4.38 8.10 -4.35
C MET A 99 -5.16 6.79 -4.48
N MET A 100 -5.25 6.29 -5.71
CA MET A 100 -5.74 4.94 -6.03
C MET A 100 -4.54 4.08 -6.43
N ILE A 101 -4.40 2.92 -5.81
CA ILE A 101 -3.36 1.95 -6.15
C ILE A 101 -4.06 0.64 -6.55
N LEU A 102 -3.63 0.07 -7.68
CA LEU A 102 -4.19 -1.15 -8.25
C LEU A 102 -3.09 -2.21 -8.37
N ASN A 103 -3.28 -3.34 -7.70
CA ASN A 103 -2.37 -4.48 -7.78
C ASN A 103 -3.07 -5.67 -8.45
N LEU A 104 -2.47 -6.18 -9.53
CA LEU A 104 -2.90 -7.42 -10.19
C LEU A 104 -1.95 -8.56 -9.81
N GLY A 105 -2.52 -9.72 -9.48
CA GLY A 105 -1.77 -10.92 -9.13
C GLY A 105 -2.27 -12.14 -9.90
N LYS A 106 -1.36 -13.02 -10.31
CA LYS A 106 -1.67 -14.38 -10.77
C LYS A 106 -0.95 -15.36 -9.85
N VAL A 107 -1.66 -16.30 -9.23
CA VAL A 107 -1.01 -17.36 -8.44
C VAL A 107 -0.87 -18.58 -9.33
N ALA A 108 0.35 -19.08 -9.51
CA ALA A 108 0.56 -20.33 -10.23
C ALA A 108 -0.19 -21.46 -9.50
N PRO A 109 -0.89 -22.36 -10.21
CA PRO A 109 -1.62 -23.45 -9.57
C PRO A 109 -0.67 -24.23 -8.67
N LYS A 110 -1.09 -24.40 -7.41
CA LYS A 110 -0.35 -25.10 -6.37
C LYS A 110 -0.02 -26.50 -6.90
N LEU A 111 1.23 -26.72 -7.34
CA LEU A 111 1.71 -28.06 -7.69
C LEU A 111 1.62 -28.90 -6.42
N ILE A 112 0.57 -29.71 -6.31
CA ILE A 112 0.45 -30.76 -5.31
C ILE A 112 1.61 -31.71 -5.60
N ARG A 113 2.72 -31.56 -4.87
CA ARG A 113 3.79 -32.55 -4.87
C ARG A 113 3.19 -33.84 -4.30
N PRO A 114 3.12 -34.95 -5.05
CA PRO A 114 2.73 -36.22 -4.45
C PRO A 114 3.80 -36.57 -3.41
N LEU A 115 3.36 -36.77 -2.16
CA LEU A 115 4.17 -37.37 -1.12
C LEU A 115 4.49 -38.79 -1.58
N VAL A 116 5.71 -39.01 -2.09
CA VAL A 116 6.22 -40.36 -2.29
C VAL A 116 6.55 -40.90 -0.91
N SER A 117 5.67 -41.75 -0.36
CA SER A 117 6.01 -42.61 0.76
C SER A 117 6.94 -43.72 0.25
N ARG A 118 8.15 -43.81 0.79
CA ARG A 118 8.94 -45.03 0.81
C ARG A 118 8.95 -45.58 2.23
#